data_AF-A0A942AHM4-F1
#
_entry.id   AF-A0A942AHM4-F1
#
_cell.length_a   1.000
_cell.length_b   1.000
_cell.length_c   1.000
_cell.angle_alpha   90.00
_cell.angle_beta   90.00
_cell.angle_gamma   90.00
#
_symmetry.space_group_name_H-M   'P 1'
#
loop_
_entity.id
_entity.type
_entity.pdbx_description
1 polymer ?
#
loop_
_entity_poly.entity_id
_entity_poly.type
_entity_poly.pdbx_seq_one_letter_code
_entity_poly.pdbx_strand_id
1 'polypeptide(L)'
;FSAWISPMGYNGVLMGHVQNSITWAVEGSYGVGVKDGKLAVWYRKWDGNSTGCPGVPTPAVSENTTLYPGEFAFISLVTSNEGRTFKVYKNGKEAISQEVEDGGLALLYDACDFAIGDSKYNKMPCKVEEVQLWNKTLTPEEIEASMFGPKADAEGLVAHYLPESADATTVENLVGDIDAYYRKNGTVTSGNFPIADALQKTNGRSTVEVTYNTPVEEEAAYELRRFDVAIGESPAPVKTYSNLYAVNLGEKYKFASVSVNDTPLENINDPIKVTDQNLTVNATFELATGIEDVTAEAIAYYNDKVLYMSQGATAVIYNLLGTAVAEATEITTNLENLPAGIYLAKVSMGENTTIIRFKK
;
A
#
# COMPACT_ATOMS: atom_id res chain seq x y z
N PHE A 1 11.89 -1.06 4.26
CA PHE A 1 10.66 -1.79 4.66
C PHE A 1 10.06 -1.12 5.88
N SER A 2 8.74 -1.19 6.04
CA SER A 2 8.01 -0.58 7.14
C SER A 2 6.92 -1.50 7.69
N ALA A 3 6.56 -1.36 8.96
CA ALA A 3 5.37 -1.98 9.55
C ALA A 3 4.92 -1.21 10.80
N TRP A 4 3.61 -1.22 11.08
CA TRP A 4 3.13 -0.95 12.43
C TRP A 4 3.35 -2.20 13.29
N ILE A 5 4.11 -2.06 14.36
CA ILE A 5 4.57 -3.20 15.16
C ILE A 5 4.58 -2.89 16.65
N SER A 6 4.30 -3.91 17.47
CA SER A 6 4.44 -3.86 18.92
C SER A 6 5.19 -5.08 19.44
N PRO A 7 6.36 -4.93 20.07
CA PRO A 7 7.07 -6.06 20.66
C PRO A 7 6.31 -6.62 21.88
N MET A 8 6.64 -7.84 22.29
CA MET A 8 6.22 -8.42 23.57
C MET A 8 7.40 -8.70 24.52
N GLY A 9 8.62 -8.32 24.13
CA GLY A 9 9.83 -8.41 24.94
C GLY A 9 10.75 -7.19 24.76
N TYR A 10 11.84 -7.15 25.53
CA TYR A 10 12.79 -6.04 25.52
C TYR A 10 14.06 -6.29 24.66
N ASN A 11 14.27 -7.53 24.21
CA ASN A 11 15.49 -7.99 23.54
C ASN A 11 15.17 -8.98 22.41
N GLY A 12 15.42 -8.60 21.14
CA GLY A 12 15.23 -9.47 19.96
C GLY A 12 14.96 -8.69 18.65
N VAL A 13 15.17 -9.35 17.50
CA VAL A 13 14.83 -8.82 16.16
C VAL A 13 13.33 -8.97 15.88
N LEU A 14 12.71 -7.92 15.34
CA LEU A 14 11.28 -7.82 15.04
C LEU A 14 10.96 -8.12 13.57
N MET A 15 11.75 -7.56 12.65
CA MET A 15 11.60 -7.77 11.21
C MET A 15 12.91 -7.55 10.45
N GLY A 16 13.09 -8.24 9.34
CA GLY A 16 14.29 -8.11 8.51
C GLY A 16 14.42 -9.16 7.42
N HIS A 17 15.55 -9.11 6.72
CA HIS A 17 15.94 -10.05 5.67
C HIS A 17 16.75 -11.20 6.28
N VAL A 18 16.25 -12.43 6.17
CA VAL A 18 16.78 -13.62 6.86
C VAL A 18 16.99 -14.79 5.91
N GLN A 19 17.90 -15.71 6.23
CA GLN A 19 18.13 -16.91 5.40
C GLN A 19 16.99 -17.92 5.55
N ASN A 20 16.41 -18.38 4.43
CA ASN A 20 15.19 -19.19 4.40
C ASN A 20 15.32 -20.55 5.13
N SER A 21 16.48 -21.19 4.97
CA SER A 21 16.78 -22.53 5.50
C SER A 21 17.19 -22.54 6.97
N ILE A 22 17.78 -21.45 7.47
CA ILE A 22 18.13 -21.32 8.88
C ILE A 22 16.86 -20.92 9.61
N THR A 23 16.30 -21.85 10.38
CA THR A 23 15.32 -21.50 11.41
C THR A 23 15.94 -20.41 12.29
N TRP A 24 15.57 -19.15 12.04
CA TRP A 24 16.03 -17.87 12.60
C TRP A 24 17.03 -17.93 13.77
N ALA A 25 18.26 -18.38 13.55
CA ALA A 25 19.16 -18.74 14.65
C ALA A 25 20.05 -17.59 15.13
N VAL A 26 20.66 -16.90 14.17
CA VAL A 26 21.62 -15.81 14.37
C VAL A 26 21.58 -14.97 13.11
N GLU A 27 21.52 -13.64 13.24
CA GLU A 27 21.89 -12.65 12.21
C GLU A 27 21.55 -13.02 10.75
N GLY A 28 20.34 -12.65 10.32
CA GLY A 28 20.05 -12.48 8.89
C GLY A 28 20.96 -11.42 8.24
N SER A 29 20.68 -11.05 7.00
CA SER A 29 21.42 -9.98 6.30
C SER A 29 21.36 -8.67 7.09
N TYR A 30 20.15 -8.26 7.46
CA TYR A 30 19.91 -7.15 8.38
C TYR A 30 18.47 -7.19 8.90
N GLY A 31 18.25 -6.69 10.11
CA GLY A 31 16.93 -6.62 10.73
C GLY A 31 16.88 -5.61 11.87
N VAL A 32 15.71 -4.99 12.04
CA VAL A 32 15.41 -4.05 13.13
C VAL A 32 14.71 -4.79 14.27
N GLY A 33 14.96 -4.34 15.49
CA GLY A 33 14.37 -4.92 16.70
C GLY A 33 14.57 -4.02 17.90
N VAL A 34 14.57 -4.65 19.08
CA VAL A 34 14.80 -3.98 20.36
C VAL A 34 15.95 -4.61 21.12
N LYS A 35 16.82 -3.79 21.71
CA LYS A 35 17.85 -4.20 22.66
C LYS A 35 17.71 -3.36 23.93
N ASP A 36 17.49 -4.02 25.05
CA ASP A 36 17.19 -3.43 26.36
C ASP A 36 16.11 -2.33 26.29
N GLY A 37 15.08 -2.58 25.47
CA GLY A 37 13.95 -1.67 25.24
C GLY A 37 14.24 -0.46 24.34
N LYS A 38 15.44 -0.35 23.76
CA LYS A 38 15.79 0.65 22.74
C LYS A 38 15.75 0.05 21.34
N LEU A 39 15.42 0.84 20.32
CA LEU A 39 15.51 0.38 18.94
C LEU A 39 16.96 0.02 18.59
N ALA A 40 17.11 -1.09 17.87
CA ALA A 40 18.42 -1.63 17.47
C ALA A 40 18.36 -2.29 16.08
N VAL A 41 19.49 -2.31 15.38
CA VAL A 41 19.69 -3.00 14.10
C VAL A 41 20.85 -3.98 14.20
N TRP A 42 20.56 -5.24 13.87
CA TRP A 42 21.57 -6.26 13.61
C TRP A 42 21.79 -6.33 12.11
N TYR A 43 23.04 -6.32 11.67
CA TYR A 43 23.37 -6.27 10.25
C TYR A 43 24.70 -6.94 9.95
N ARG A 44 24.85 -7.37 8.70
CA ARG A 44 26.08 -7.85 8.09
C ARG A 44 26.67 -6.76 7.19
N LYS A 45 27.99 -6.69 7.13
CA LYS A 45 28.70 -5.84 6.17
C LYS A 45 29.49 -6.66 5.17
N TRP A 46 29.62 -6.16 3.95
CA TRP A 46 30.50 -6.74 2.95
C TRP A 46 31.92 -6.21 3.17
N ASP A 47 32.90 -7.11 3.26
CA ASP A 47 34.31 -6.76 3.49
C ASP A 47 35.06 -6.34 2.19
N GLY A 48 34.34 -6.25 1.07
CA GLY A 48 34.87 -5.88 -0.23
C GLY A 48 35.60 -6.99 -1.00
N ASN A 49 35.77 -8.18 -0.43
CA ASN A 49 36.63 -9.22 -1.04
C ASN A 49 36.20 -10.68 -0.77
N SER A 50 35.26 -10.95 0.14
CA SER A 50 34.77 -12.31 0.45
C SER A 50 33.26 -12.43 0.31
N THR A 51 32.79 -13.68 0.20
CA THR A 51 31.37 -14.06 0.30
C THR A 51 30.92 -14.32 1.74
N GLY A 52 31.81 -14.12 2.73
CA GLY A 52 31.58 -14.49 4.13
C GLY A 52 30.61 -13.57 4.87
N CYS A 53 30.44 -12.33 4.39
CA CYS A 53 29.44 -11.36 4.85
C CYS A 53 29.27 -11.36 6.40
N PRO A 54 30.33 -11.05 7.17
CA PRO A 54 30.32 -11.19 8.61
C PRO A 54 29.28 -10.29 9.28
N GLY A 55 28.62 -10.82 10.31
CA GLY A 55 27.76 -10.04 11.20
C GLY A 55 28.58 -9.05 12.02
N VAL A 56 28.04 -7.86 12.25
CA VAL A 56 28.66 -6.88 13.13
C VAL A 56 28.39 -7.29 14.59
N PRO A 57 29.42 -7.56 15.42
CA PRO A 57 29.22 -8.17 16.75
C PRO A 57 28.40 -7.33 17.74
N THR A 58 28.33 -6.02 17.51
CA THR A 58 27.53 -5.09 18.29
C THR A 58 26.47 -4.49 17.36
N PRO A 59 25.16 -4.68 17.62
CA PRO A 59 24.13 -4.03 16.84
C PRO A 59 24.20 -2.51 17.00
N ALA A 60 23.81 -1.76 15.96
CA ALA A 60 23.61 -0.33 16.09
C ALA A 60 22.38 -0.10 16.99
N VAL A 61 22.53 0.58 18.12
CA VAL A 61 21.44 0.84 19.08
C VAL A 61 21.19 2.35 19.12
N SER A 62 19.92 2.74 19.06
CA SER A 62 19.52 4.14 19.25
C SER A 62 19.93 4.66 20.62
N GLU A 63 20.37 5.92 20.70
CA GLU A 63 20.77 6.51 21.98
C GLU A 63 19.59 6.65 22.93
N ASN A 64 18.45 7.14 22.43
CA ASN A 64 17.32 7.58 23.25
C ASN A 64 15.95 6.99 22.82
N THR A 65 15.85 6.35 21.65
CA THR A 65 14.55 5.92 21.10
C THR A 65 14.15 4.55 21.62
N THR A 66 13.24 4.54 22.58
CA THR A 66 12.68 3.31 23.15
C THR A 66 11.57 2.72 22.27
N LEU A 67 11.30 1.43 22.45
CA LEU A 67 10.08 0.75 21.99
C LEU A 67 9.78 -0.37 23.00
N TYR A 68 8.70 -0.23 23.75
CA TYR A 68 8.41 -1.11 24.89
C TYR A 68 7.30 -2.13 24.59
N PRO A 69 7.25 -3.26 25.34
CA PRO A 69 6.18 -4.25 25.17
C PRO A 69 4.78 -3.66 25.26
N GLY A 70 3.95 -3.93 24.24
CA GLY A 70 2.59 -3.39 24.14
C GLY A 70 2.47 -1.97 23.57
N GLU A 71 3.58 -1.27 23.35
CA GLU A 71 3.58 -0.01 22.59
C GLU A 71 3.47 -0.31 21.09
N PHE A 72 2.53 0.32 20.38
CA PHE A 72 2.40 0.22 18.92
C PHE A 72 3.13 1.40 18.26
N ALA A 73 4.04 1.11 17.32
CA ALA A 73 4.76 2.14 16.56
C ALA A 73 4.96 1.74 15.11
N PHE A 74 4.93 2.71 14.21
CA PHE A 74 5.36 2.53 12.82
C PHE A 74 6.88 2.55 12.80
N ILE A 75 7.48 1.41 12.47
CA ILE A 75 8.93 1.28 12.36
C ILE A 75 9.26 1.16 10.87
N SER A 76 10.23 1.94 10.42
CA SER A 76 10.78 1.85 9.07
C SER A 76 12.29 1.66 9.14
N LEU A 77 12.82 0.66 8.44
CA LEU A 77 14.25 0.58 8.13
C LEU A 77 14.43 0.90 6.66
N VAL A 78 15.27 1.91 6.39
CA VAL A 78 15.58 2.42 5.05
C VAL A 78 17.08 2.32 4.84
N THR A 79 17.49 1.87 3.66
CA THR A 79 18.89 1.74 3.24
C THR A 79 19.14 2.68 2.08
N SER A 80 20.34 3.28 1.95
CA SER A 80 20.69 4.00 0.73
C SER A 80 20.74 3.06 -0.48
N ASN A 81 20.56 3.60 -1.69
CA ASN A 81 20.59 2.84 -2.95
C ASN A 81 21.93 2.07 -3.16
N GLU A 82 23.03 2.56 -2.58
CA GLU A 82 24.35 1.91 -2.61
C GLU A 82 24.64 1.02 -1.39
N GLY A 83 23.67 0.84 -0.48
CA GLY A 83 23.79 0.02 0.73
C GLY A 83 24.78 0.53 1.79
N ARG A 84 25.45 1.67 1.56
CA ARG A 84 26.47 2.23 2.46
C ARG A 84 25.92 2.89 3.71
N THR A 85 24.63 3.23 3.77
CA THR A 85 24.00 3.76 4.98
C THR A 85 22.66 3.09 5.23
N PHE A 86 22.28 3.01 6.50
CA PHE A 86 20.91 2.70 6.88
C PHE A 86 20.39 3.66 7.95
N LYS A 87 19.08 3.83 7.96
CA LYS A 87 18.35 4.62 8.93
C LYS A 87 17.17 3.82 9.48
N VAL A 88 16.86 4.04 10.76
CA VAL A 88 15.63 3.55 11.38
C VAL A 88 14.80 4.74 11.82
N TYR A 89 13.51 4.69 11.52
CA TYR A 89 12.52 5.67 11.93
C TYR A 89 11.48 5.02 12.85
N LYS A 90 11.00 5.80 13.83
CA LYS A 90 9.86 5.47 14.68
C LYS A 90 8.83 6.59 14.52
N ASN A 91 7.63 6.26 14.04
CA ASN A 91 6.54 7.22 13.82
C ASN A 91 7.02 8.46 13.04
N GLY A 92 7.65 8.25 11.88
CA GLY A 92 8.21 9.30 11.01
C GLY A 92 9.52 9.93 11.49
N LYS A 93 9.94 9.72 12.74
CA LYS A 93 11.12 10.38 13.34
C LYS A 93 12.35 9.48 13.32
N GLU A 94 13.47 10.02 12.87
CA GLU A 94 14.76 9.31 12.83
C GLU A 94 15.19 8.89 14.25
N ALA A 95 15.63 7.64 14.38
CA ALA A 95 16.02 7.01 15.64
C ALA A 95 17.43 6.43 15.61
N ILE A 96 17.87 5.99 14.43
CA ILE A 96 19.23 5.50 14.14
C ILE A 96 19.59 6.02 12.76
N SER A 97 20.82 6.51 12.58
CA SER A 97 21.46 6.71 11.29
C SER A 97 22.88 6.17 11.39
N GLN A 98 23.22 5.21 10.54
CA GLN A 98 24.49 4.47 10.60
C GLN A 98 25.12 4.43 9.21
N GLU A 99 26.39 4.84 9.13
CA GLU A 99 27.24 4.51 7.99
C GLU A 99 27.77 3.08 8.17
N VAL A 100 27.64 2.28 7.13
CA VAL A 100 28.22 0.94 7.03
C VAL A 100 29.54 1.08 6.29
N GLU A 101 30.61 1.20 7.07
CA GLU A 101 31.99 1.12 6.59
C GLU A 101 32.23 -0.16 5.78
N ASP A 102 33.32 -0.17 5.02
CA ASP A 102 33.64 -1.18 3.99
C ASP A 102 32.63 -1.17 2.82
N GLY A 103 32.26 -2.34 2.29
CA GLY A 103 31.48 -2.52 1.06
C GLY A 103 29.97 -2.28 1.17
N GLY A 104 29.47 -1.80 2.31
CA GLY A 104 28.04 -1.60 2.57
C GLY A 104 27.33 -2.83 3.17
N LEU A 105 26.01 -2.73 3.31
CA LEU A 105 25.16 -3.81 3.83
C LEU A 105 25.26 -5.07 2.97
N ALA A 106 25.56 -6.20 3.60
CA ALA A 106 25.68 -7.48 2.92
C ALA A 106 24.38 -8.28 2.93
N LEU A 107 23.99 -8.79 1.76
CA LEU A 107 23.07 -9.91 1.64
C LEU A 107 23.82 -11.24 1.83
N LEU A 108 23.10 -12.27 2.28
CA LEU A 108 23.62 -13.63 2.32
C LEU A 108 23.55 -14.23 0.91
N TYR A 109 24.48 -15.15 0.58
CA TYR A 109 24.58 -15.76 -0.75
C TYR A 109 23.53 -16.84 -1.03
N ASP A 110 22.90 -17.37 0.03
CA ASP A 110 21.83 -18.36 -0.04
C ASP A 110 20.45 -17.72 -0.15
N ALA A 111 19.44 -18.51 -0.52
CA ALA A 111 18.04 -18.09 -0.55
C ALA A 111 17.59 -17.47 0.79
N CYS A 112 16.97 -16.28 0.69
CA CYS A 112 16.52 -15.49 1.82
C CYS A 112 15.04 -15.12 1.71
N ASP A 113 14.41 -14.95 2.85
CA ASP A 113 13.03 -14.48 3.02
C ASP A 113 13.05 -13.09 3.68
N PHE A 114 12.06 -12.25 3.38
CA PHE A 114 11.70 -11.16 4.29
C PHE A 114 10.77 -11.70 5.37
N ALA A 115 11.09 -11.47 6.64
CA ALA A 115 10.37 -12.07 7.74
C ALA A 115 10.11 -11.07 8.87
N ILE A 116 8.96 -11.23 9.52
CA ILE A 116 8.44 -10.38 10.59
C ILE A 116 7.77 -11.27 11.63
N GLY A 117 7.94 -10.97 12.92
CA GLY A 117 7.33 -11.75 14.00
C GLY A 117 8.29 -12.65 14.78
N ASP A 118 7.69 -13.56 15.55
CA ASP A 118 8.40 -14.47 16.43
C ASP A 118 9.17 -15.55 15.68
N SER A 119 10.23 -16.04 16.31
CA SER A 119 10.97 -17.17 15.82
C SER A 119 11.69 -17.95 16.92
N LYS A 120 12.09 -19.18 16.60
CA LYS A 120 12.71 -20.13 17.52
C LYS A 120 13.91 -19.56 18.31
N TYR A 121 14.63 -18.57 17.77
CA TYR A 121 15.78 -17.98 18.44
C TYR A 121 15.73 -16.44 18.57
N ASN A 122 14.93 -15.69 17.80
CA ASN A 122 14.65 -14.29 18.17
C ASN A 122 13.80 -14.21 19.43
N LYS A 123 12.86 -15.16 19.63
CA LYS A 123 11.93 -15.23 20.77
C LYS A 123 11.29 -13.88 21.08
N MET A 124 10.88 -13.18 20.03
CA MET A 124 10.26 -11.87 20.06
C MET A 124 8.87 -11.96 19.42
N PRO A 125 7.87 -12.47 20.16
CA PRO A 125 6.48 -12.27 19.78
C PRO A 125 6.21 -10.78 19.61
N CYS A 126 5.48 -10.43 18.57
CA CYS A 126 5.04 -9.08 18.30
C CYS A 126 3.68 -9.10 17.61
N LYS A 127 2.97 -7.98 17.72
CA LYS A 127 1.77 -7.69 16.92
C LYS A 127 2.19 -6.90 15.70
N VAL A 128 1.55 -7.15 14.55
CA VAL A 128 1.95 -6.65 13.24
C VAL A 128 0.74 -6.18 12.45
N GLU A 129 0.85 -5.00 11.84
CA GLU A 129 -0.13 -4.37 10.94
C GLU A 129 0.62 -3.58 9.85
N GLU A 130 -0.01 -3.29 8.71
CA GLU A 130 0.56 -2.46 7.63
C GLU A 130 1.98 -2.81 7.18
N VAL A 131 2.22 -4.06 6.78
CA VAL A 131 3.57 -4.43 6.31
C VAL A 131 3.78 -3.89 4.90
N GLN A 132 4.84 -3.11 4.72
CA GLN A 132 5.15 -2.43 3.45
C GLN A 132 6.59 -2.72 3.02
N LEU A 133 6.77 -3.13 1.77
CA LEU A 133 8.08 -3.29 1.14
C LEU A 133 8.21 -2.34 -0.05
N TRP A 134 9.37 -1.67 -0.12
CA TRP A 134 9.66 -0.63 -1.10
C TRP A 134 11.00 -0.96 -1.79
N ASN A 135 11.11 -0.73 -3.10
CA ASN A 135 12.33 -0.91 -3.88
C ASN A 135 13.19 0.36 -3.99
N LYS A 136 12.77 1.46 -3.34
CA LYS A 136 13.46 2.76 -3.27
C LYS A 136 13.88 3.11 -1.84
N THR A 137 14.89 3.97 -1.72
CA THR A 137 15.13 4.74 -0.50
C THR A 137 13.96 5.72 -0.31
N LEU A 138 13.23 5.63 0.81
CA LEU A 138 12.17 6.59 1.15
C LEU A 138 12.73 7.85 1.83
N THR A 139 12.14 9.01 1.56
CA THR A 139 12.40 10.25 2.31
C THR A 139 11.65 10.27 3.65
N PRO A 140 12.03 11.12 4.62
CA PRO A 140 11.28 11.27 5.88
C PRO A 140 9.79 11.61 5.68
N GLU A 141 9.48 12.43 4.67
CA GLU A 141 8.12 12.84 4.32
C GLU A 141 7.31 11.67 3.74
N GLU A 142 7.92 10.85 2.89
CA GLU A 142 7.31 9.61 2.38
C GLU A 142 7.05 8.61 3.51
N ILE A 143 7.97 8.50 4.47
CA ILE A 143 7.80 7.65 5.66
C ILE A 143 6.62 8.14 6.51
N GLU A 144 6.56 9.44 6.83
CA GLU A 144 5.46 10.04 7.60
C GLU A 144 4.11 9.88 6.89
N ALA A 145 4.05 10.06 5.56
CA ALA A 145 2.85 9.79 4.78
C ALA A 145 2.45 8.30 4.82
N SER A 146 3.43 7.39 4.67
CA SER A 146 3.20 5.93 4.63
C SER A 146 2.71 5.35 5.97
N MET A 147 2.86 6.07 7.09
CA MET A 147 2.27 5.69 8.39
C MET A 147 0.75 5.50 8.32
N PHE A 148 0.07 6.26 7.46
CA PHE A 148 -1.39 6.16 7.30
C PHE A 148 -1.82 5.02 6.36
N GLY A 149 -0.87 4.27 5.80
CA GLY A 149 -1.05 3.35 4.69
C GLY A 149 -0.70 4.02 3.36
N PRO A 150 -0.01 3.32 2.44
CA PRO A 150 0.39 3.89 1.15
C PRO A 150 -0.82 4.01 0.21
N LYS A 151 -0.64 4.75 -0.90
CA LYS A 151 -1.53 4.64 -2.05
C LYS A 151 -1.19 3.37 -2.86
N ALA A 152 -2.17 2.81 -3.56
CA ALA A 152 -1.99 1.65 -4.43
C ALA A 152 -1.00 1.92 -5.59
N ASP A 153 -0.97 3.16 -6.08
CA ASP A 153 -0.14 3.64 -7.19
C ASP A 153 1.20 4.26 -6.72
N ALA A 154 1.57 4.09 -5.45
CA ALA A 154 2.77 4.73 -4.90
C ALA A 154 4.06 4.19 -5.55
N GLU A 155 4.83 5.08 -6.19
CA GLU A 155 6.05 4.72 -6.92
C GLU A 155 7.04 3.96 -6.03
N GLY A 156 7.41 2.75 -6.48
CA GLY A 156 8.39 1.90 -5.81
C GLY A 156 7.86 1.08 -4.63
N LEU A 157 6.56 1.12 -4.35
CA LEU A 157 5.91 0.11 -3.50
C LEU A 157 5.89 -1.23 -4.24
N VAL A 158 6.36 -2.31 -3.60
CA VAL A 158 6.42 -3.66 -4.20
C VAL A 158 5.66 -4.71 -3.41
N ALA A 159 5.29 -4.41 -2.16
CA ALA A 159 4.31 -5.20 -1.44
C ALA A 159 3.62 -4.37 -0.35
N HIS A 160 2.32 -4.59 -0.17
CA HIS A 160 1.54 -4.12 0.97
C HIS A 160 0.66 -5.26 1.48
N TYR A 161 0.82 -5.61 2.76
CA TYR A 161 0.05 -6.67 3.40
C TYR A 161 -0.71 -6.13 4.61
N LEU A 162 -1.91 -6.66 4.82
CA LEU A 162 -2.75 -6.41 6.01
C LEU A 162 -2.94 -7.72 6.81
N PRO A 163 -1.94 -8.16 7.62
CA PRO A 163 -2.04 -9.38 8.42
C PRO A 163 -3.27 -9.44 9.33
N GLU A 164 -3.76 -8.28 9.78
CA GLU A 164 -4.99 -8.16 10.58
C GLU A 164 -6.27 -8.60 9.86
N SER A 165 -6.30 -8.44 8.53
CA SER A 165 -7.47 -8.69 7.67
C SER A 165 -7.50 -10.13 7.17
N ALA A 166 -6.39 -10.87 7.30
CA ALA A 166 -6.32 -12.26 6.88
C ALA A 166 -7.28 -13.17 7.67
N ASP A 167 -8.02 -13.98 6.92
CA ASP A 167 -8.87 -15.07 7.38
C ASP A 167 -8.23 -16.46 7.13
N ALA A 168 -7.19 -16.53 6.30
CA ALA A 168 -6.46 -17.72 5.90
C ALA A 168 -5.01 -17.76 6.45
N THR A 169 -4.26 -18.80 6.05
CA THR A 169 -2.81 -18.96 6.35
C THR A 169 -1.91 -18.12 5.44
N THR A 170 -2.46 -17.58 4.36
CA THR A 170 -1.85 -16.61 3.45
C THR A 170 -2.35 -15.20 3.79
N VAL A 171 -1.52 -14.20 3.50
CA VAL A 171 -1.88 -12.78 3.55
C VAL A 171 -1.64 -12.24 2.15
N GLU A 172 -2.73 -11.84 1.49
CA GLU A 172 -2.71 -11.28 0.14
C GLU A 172 -1.81 -10.05 0.06
N ASN A 173 -1.05 -9.95 -1.03
CA ASN A 173 -0.31 -8.75 -1.38
C ASN A 173 -1.18 -7.81 -2.22
N LEU A 174 -1.53 -6.65 -1.66
CA LEU A 174 -2.45 -5.70 -2.28
C LEU A 174 -1.86 -4.92 -3.47
N VAL A 175 -0.58 -5.13 -3.81
CA VAL A 175 0.16 -4.33 -4.81
C VAL A 175 1.03 -5.17 -5.76
N GLY A 176 1.42 -6.39 -5.39
CA GLY A 176 2.34 -7.21 -6.17
C GLY A 176 2.06 -8.71 -6.12
N ASP A 177 2.77 -9.50 -6.93
CA ASP A 177 2.39 -10.88 -7.26
C ASP A 177 2.77 -11.96 -6.22
N ILE A 178 3.33 -11.57 -5.07
CA ILE A 178 3.86 -12.51 -4.07
C ILE A 178 3.14 -12.32 -2.74
N ASP A 179 2.33 -13.30 -2.35
CA ASP A 179 1.66 -13.36 -1.05
C ASP A 179 2.63 -13.69 0.10
N ALA A 180 2.31 -13.20 1.29
CA ALA A 180 2.96 -13.61 2.53
C ALA A 180 2.25 -14.82 3.14
N TYR A 181 2.96 -15.59 3.98
CA TYR A 181 2.41 -16.80 4.60
C TYR A 181 2.85 -16.93 6.06
N TYR A 182 1.93 -17.39 6.92
CA TYR A 182 2.22 -17.64 8.33
C TYR A 182 3.06 -18.92 8.50
N ARG A 183 4.30 -18.78 8.98
CA ARG A 183 5.25 -19.90 9.17
C ARG A 183 5.37 -20.29 10.64
N LYS A 184 5.01 -21.54 10.99
CA LYS A 184 5.32 -22.11 12.31
C LYS A 184 6.79 -22.49 12.43
N ASN A 185 7.38 -22.28 13.60
CA ASN A 185 8.75 -22.68 13.92
C ASN A 185 8.95 -24.22 13.80
N GLY A 186 9.68 -24.67 12.78
CA GLY A 186 10.04 -26.08 12.58
C GLY A 186 10.49 -26.41 11.16
N THR A 187 10.91 -27.67 10.94
CA THR A 187 11.23 -28.19 9.61
C THR A 187 9.93 -28.53 8.85
N VAL A 188 9.69 -27.85 7.73
CA VAL A 188 8.52 -28.11 6.88
C VAL A 188 8.70 -29.46 6.17
N THR A 189 7.90 -30.45 6.54
CA THR A 189 7.91 -31.81 5.94
C THR A 189 6.69 -32.08 5.05
N SER A 190 5.72 -31.16 5.03
CA SER A 190 4.54 -31.18 4.16
C SER A 190 3.98 -29.76 4.09
N GLY A 191 3.45 -29.34 2.93
CA GLY A 191 2.96 -27.99 2.65
C GLY A 191 1.69 -27.52 3.39
N ASN A 192 1.41 -28.08 4.58
CA ASN A 192 0.38 -27.57 5.47
C ASN A 192 1.02 -26.59 6.45
N PHE A 193 0.76 -25.29 6.25
CA PHE A 193 1.06 -24.26 7.24
C PHE A 193 -0.01 -24.30 8.34
N PRO A 194 0.30 -24.73 9.57
CA PRO A 194 -0.66 -24.57 10.66
C PRO A 194 -0.78 -23.07 10.97
N ILE A 195 -2.02 -22.59 11.05
CA ILE A 195 -2.34 -21.28 11.65
C ILE A 195 -1.57 -21.19 12.97
N ALA A 196 -0.86 -20.09 13.18
CA ALA A 196 -0.31 -19.83 14.50
C ALA A 196 -1.47 -19.60 15.46
N ASP A 197 -1.58 -20.41 16.52
CA ASP A 197 -2.51 -20.19 17.65
C ASP A 197 -2.32 -18.81 18.33
N ALA A 198 -1.30 -18.06 17.90
CA ALA A 198 -0.92 -16.72 18.30
C ALA A 198 -1.47 -15.58 17.40
N LEU A 199 -2.41 -15.84 16.50
CA LEU A 199 -3.30 -14.78 15.96
C LEU A 199 -4.26 -14.30 17.07
N GLN A 200 -3.72 -13.76 18.16
CA GLN A 200 -4.47 -12.94 19.10
C GLN A 200 -4.86 -11.65 18.38
N LYS A 201 -6.04 -11.68 17.74
CA LYS A 201 -6.74 -10.51 17.15
C LYS A 201 -7.20 -9.55 18.26
N THR A 202 -6.27 -9.07 19.09
CA THR A 202 -6.53 -8.23 20.27
C THR A 202 -5.41 -7.20 20.46
N ASN A 203 -5.76 -6.10 21.14
CA ASN A 203 -5.63 -4.73 20.66
C ASN A 203 -4.35 -4.39 19.86
N GLY A 204 -4.55 -3.99 18.61
CA GLY A 204 -3.53 -3.38 17.75
C GLY A 204 -3.44 -1.87 17.94
N ARG A 205 -3.39 -1.09 16.86
CA ARG A 205 -3.64 0.36 16.93
C ARG A 205 -5.01 0.65 17.56
N SER A 206 -5.12 1.78 18.25
CA SER A 206 -6.41 2.28 18.74
C SER A 206 -7.41 2.47 17.60
N THR A 207 -8.70 2.37 17.89
CA THR A 207 -9.78 2.68 16.94
C THR A 207 -10.53 3.94 17.37
N VAL A 208 -10.98 4.71 16.40
CA VAL A 208 -11.95 5.81 16.56
C VAL A 208 -13.22 5.47 15.80
N GLU A 209 -14.36 6.07 16.16
CA GLU A 209 -15.58 5.93 15.35
C GLU A 209 -15.52 6.84 14.13
N VAL A 210 -15.83 6.25 12.97
CA VAL A 210 -16.06 6.98 11.72
C VAL A 210 -17.53 6.82 11.36
N THR A 211 -18.27 7.93 11.41
CA THR A 211 -19.62 8.03 10.88
C THR A 211 -19.58 8.59 9.47
N TYR A 212 -20.53 8.17 8.64
CA TYR A 212 -20.75 8.72 7.30
C TYR A 212 -22.24 8.71 6.96
N ASN A 213 -22.70 9.65 6.13
CA ASN A 213 -24.12 9.82 5.83
C ASN A 213 -24.64 8.81 4.79
N THR A 214 -25.93 8.52 4.84
CA THR A 214 -26.65 8.02 3.68
C THR A 214 -26.91 9.20 2.73
N PRO A 215 -26.69 9.07 1.41
CA PRO A 215 -27.07 10.10 0.44
C PRO A 215 -28.57 10.40 0.47
N VAL A 216 -28.96 11.60 0.03
CA VAL A 216 -30.38 12.03 0.00
C VAL A 216 -31.05 11.59 -1.30
N GLU A 217 -30.26 11.48 -2.36
CA GLU A 217 -30.67 11.06 -3.69
C GLU A 217 -30.80 9.52 -3.74
N GLU A 218 -31.97 9.01 -4.11
CA GLU A 218 -32.34 7.57 -4.06
C GLU A 218 -31.42 6.65 -4.88
N GLU A 219 -30.76 7.18 -5.91
CA GLU A 219 -29.81 6.45 -6.78
C GLU A 219 -28.34 6.87 -6.56
N ALA A 220 -28.04 7.60 -5.47
CA ALA A 220 -26.68 7.89 -5.05
C ALA A 220 -26.27 6.95 -3.90
N ALA A 221 -25.06 6.42 -3.98
CA ALA A 221 -24.48 5.55 -2.97
C ALA A 221 -22.97 5.77 -2.91
N TYR A 222 -22.40 5.73 -1.72
CA TYR A 222 -20.95 5.63 -1.53
C TYR A 222 -20.64 4.80 -0.30
N GLU A 223 -19.40 4.37 -0.22
CA GLU A 223 -18.81 3.80 0.98
C GLU A 223 -17.45 4.44 1.25
N LEU A 224 -16.93 4.25 2.45
CA LEU A 224 -15.55 4.58 2.77
C LEU A 224 -14.70 3.31 2.66
N ARG A 225 -13.68 3.37 1.82
CA ARG A 225 -12.68 2.29 1.69
C ARG A 225 -11.36 2.69 2.32
N ARG A 226 -10.69 1.69 2.89
CA ARG A 226 -9.30 1.74 3.28
C ARG A 226 -8.53 0.92 2.25
N PHE A 227 -7.74 1.60 1.42
CA PHE A 227 -7.28 1.00 0.16
C PHE A 227 -8.53 0.56 -0.65
N ASP A 228 -8.70 -0.74 -0.92
CA ASP A 228 -9.89 -1.30 -1.59
C ASP A 228 -10.88 -2.02 -0.66
N VAL A 229 -10.63 -2.03 0.65
CA VAL A 229 -11.49 -2.72 1.63
C VAL A 229 -12.46 -1.72 2.27
N ALA A 230 -13.77 -1.96 2.09
CA ALA A 230 -14.80 -1.16 2.76
C ALA A 230 -14.72 -1.27 4.29
N ILE A 231 -14.94 -0.16 5.00
CA ILE A 231 -14.83 -0.13 6.49
C ILE A 231 -16.00 -0.78 7.23
N GLY A 232 -17.05 -1.21 6.52
CA GLY A 232 -18.31 -1.70 7.10
C GLY A 232 -19.33 -0.58 7.33
N GLU A 233 -20.46 -0.94 7.95
CA GLU A 233 -21.60 -0.04 8.17
C GLU A 233 -21.29 1.12 9.15
N SER A 234 -21.93 2.27 8.95
CA SER A 234 -21.84 3.46 9.81
C SER A 234 -22.65 3.30 11.11
N PRO A 235 -22.11 3.61 12.31
CA PRO A 235 -20.72 3.99 12.60
C PRO A 235 -19.75 2.80 12.55
N ALA A 236 -18.60 3.00 11.92
CA ALA A 236 -17.56 1.98 11.78
C ALA A 236 -16.36 2.28 12.72
N PRO A 237 -15.83 1.30 13.48
CA PRO A 237 -14.61 1.46 14.25
C PRO A 237 -13.38 1.32 13.35
N VAL A 238 -12.66 2.42 13.10
CA VAL A 238 -11.49 2.45 12.20
C VAL A 238 -10.20 2.70 12.98
N LYS A 239 -9.14 1.96 12.64
CA LYS A 239 -7.81 2.14 13.27
C LYS A 239 -7.25 3.52 13.01
N THR A 240 -6.66 4.14 14.03
CA THR A 240 -5.90 5.39 13.90
C THR A 240 -4.71 5.21 12.94
N TYR A 241 -4.26 6.31 12.34
CA TYR A 241 -3.29 6.29 11.24
C TYR A 241 -3.79 5.44 10.06
N SER A 242 -4.96 5.78 9.54
CA SER A 242 -5.53 5.17 8.32
C SER A 242 -5.89 6.25 7.32
N ASN A 243 -5.50 6.07 6.06
CA ASN A 243 -6.08 6.79 4.93
C ASN A 243 -7.38 6.08 4.52
N LEU A 244 -8.48 6.81 4.50
CA LEU A 244 -9.75 6.39 3.91
C LEU A 244 -10.03 7.19 2.63
N TYR A 245 -10.80 6.61 1.72
CA TYR A 245 -11.25 7.22 0.48
C TYR A 245 -12.76 7.06 0.35
N ALA A 246 -13.45 8.12 -0.05
CA ALA A 246 -14.86 8.05 -0.40
C ALA A 246 -14.97 7.46 -1.82
N VAL A 247 -15.63 6.30 -1.95
CA VAL A 247 -15.79 5.60 -3.22
C VAL A 247 -17.25 5.65 -3.63
N ASN A 248 -17.52 6.33 -4.74
CA ASN A 248 -18.86 6.40 -5.33
C ASN A 248 -19.25 5.03 -5.90
N LEU A 249 -20.42 4.55 -5.51
CA LEU A 249 -21.01 3.28 -5.96
C LEU A 249 -22.18 3.49 -6.94
N GLY A 250 -22.62 4.74 -7.13
CA GLY A 250 -23.72 5.11 -8.03
C GLY A 250 -23.27 5.46 -9.45
N GLU A 251 -24.06 5.08 -10.44
CA GLU A 251 -23.79 5.33 -11.87
C GLU A 251 -24.30 6.70 -12.38
N LYS A 252 -25.31 7.26 -11.71
CA LYS A 252 -26.08 8.43 -12.18
C LYS A 252 -25.66 9.75 -11.55
N TYR A 253 -25.10 9.67 -10.34
CA TYR A 253 -24.66 10.81 -9.57
C TYR A 253 -23.15 10.73 -9.36
N LYS A 254 -22.49 11.88 -9.35
CA LYS A 254 -21.09 12.03 -8.94
C LYS A 254 -21.02 12.82 -7.64
N PHE A 255 -19.92 12.71 -6.90
CA PHE A 255 -19.68 13.57 -5.75
C PHE A 255 -19.64 15.04 -6.20
N ALA A 256 -20.44 15.88 -5.55
CA ALA A 256 -20.36 17.34 -5.63
C ALA A 256 -19.37 17.89 -4.59
N SER A 257 -19.37 17.31 -3.38
CA SER A 257 -18.33 17.54 -2.38
C SER A 257 -18.26 16.38 -1.37
N VAL A 258 -17.11 16.23 -0.72
CA VAL A 258 -16.90 15.39 0.45
C VAL A 258 -16.30 16.27 1.54
N SER A 259 -16.79 16.16 2.77
CA SER A 259 -16.29 16.89 3.94
C SER A 259 -16.04 15.96 5.12
N VAL A 260 -15.11 16.36 5.99
CA VAL A 260 -14.71 15.66 7.20
C VAL A 260 -14.88 16.61 8.38
N ASN A 261 -15.72 16.25 9.36
CA ASN A 261 -16.09 17.11 10.48
C ASN A 261 -16.49 18.53 10.00
N ASP A 262 -17.45 18.56 9.06
CA ASP A 262 -17.98 19.75 8.37
C ASP A 262 -16.96 20.60 7.57
N THR A 263 -15.71 20.16 7.45
CA THR A 263 -14.66 20.81 6.65
C THR A 263 -14.55 20.12 5.28
N PRO A 264 -14.86 20.79 4.15
CA PRO A 264 -14.71 20.21 2.82
C PRO A 264 -13.26 19.81 2.51
N LEU A 265 -13.07 18.71 1.79
CA LEU A 265 -11.78 18.38 1.17
C LEU A 265 -11.49 19.36 0.03
N GLU A 266 -10.22 19.75 -0.15
CA GLU A 266 -9.78 20.58 -1.29
C GLU A 266 -9.89 19.80 -2.61
N ASN A 267 -9.58 18.51 -2.59
CA ASN A 267 -9.84 17.55 -3.66
C ASN A 267 -10.59 16.33 -3.09
N ILE A 268 -11.70 15.94 -3.73
CA ILE A 268 -12.54 14.82 -3.30
C ILE A 268 -11.78 13.48 -3.28
N ASN A 269 -10.71 13.37 -4.07
CA ASN A 269 -9.86 12.17 -4.14
C ASN A 269 -8.71 12.16 -3.10
N ASP A 270 -8.59 13.20 -2.27
CA ASP A 270 -7.58 13.22 -1.21
C ASP A 270 -7.92 12.26 -0.07
N PRO A 271 -6.90 11.65 0.59
CA PRO A 271 -7.13 10.72 1.68
C PRO A 271 -7.71 11.41 2.92
N ILE A 272 -8.80 10.86 3.42
CA ILE A 272 -9.38 11.17 4.72
C ILE A 272 -8.49 10.52 5.79
N LYS A 273 -7.69 11.33 6.48
CA LYS A 273 -6.74 10.86 7.51
C LYS A 273 -7.46 10.62 8.85
N VAL A 274 -7.54 9.35 9.24
CA VAL A 274 -8.01 8.93 10.57
C VAL A 274 -6.91 9.18 11.60
N THR A 275 -7.12 10.19 12.46
CA THR A 275 -6.21 10.56 13.56
C THR A 275 -6.69 9.94 14.87
N ASP A 276 -6.48 10.60 16.02
CA ASP A 276 -6.92 10.18 17.35
C ASP A 276 -8.33 10.69 17.74
N GLN A 277 -9.04 11.35 16.81
CA GLN A 277 -10.40 11.85 17.00
C GLN A 277 -11.42 11.08 16.14
N ASN A 278 -12.65 10.98 16.63
CA ASN A 278 -13.79 10.50 15.83
C ASN A 278 -14.02 11.42 14.61
N LEU A 279 -14.45 10.83 13.50
CA LEU A 279 -14.72 11.54 12.25
C LEU A 279 -16.17 11.38 11.81
N THR A 280 -16.77 12.45 11.29
CA THR A 280 -17.99 12.41 10.49
C THR A 280 -17.64 12.78 9.06
N VAL A 281 -17.90 11.88 8.10
CA VAL A 281 -17.63 12.10 6.68
C VAL A 281 -18.95 12.29 5.93
N ASN A 282 -19.19 13.50 5.45
CA ASN A 282 -20.40 13.82 4.70
C ASN A 282 -20.09 13.93 3.21
N ALA A 283 -20.82 13.21 2.36
CA ALA A 283 -20.77 13.33 0.91
C ALA A 283 -22.09 13.92 0.37
N THR A 284 -21.96 14.85 -0.58
CA THR A 284 -23.08 15.42 -1.34
C THR A 284 -22.92 15.08 -2.82
N PHE A 285 -24.04 15.01 -3.54
CA PHE A 285 -24.07 14.48 -4.90
C PHE A 285 -24.70 15.46 -5.88
N GLU A 286 -24.23 15.44 -7.12
CA GLU A 286 -24.89 16.10 -8.24
C GLU A 286 -25.06 15.15 -9.42
N LEU A 287 -26.06 15.42 -10.26
CA LEU A 287 -26.35 14.61 -11.43
C LEU A 287 -25.13 14.61 -12.38
N ALA A 288 -24.69 13.43 -12.81
CA ALA A 288 -23.61 13.33 -13.79
C ALA A 288 -24.09 13.87 -15.16
N THR A 289 -23.58 15.03 -15.56
CA THR A 289 -23.92 15.70 -16.83
C THR A 289 -22.90 15.44 -17.94
N GLY A 290 -21.72 14.92 -17.60
CA GLY A 290 -20.63 14.57 -18.50
C GLY A 290 -19.36 14.16 -17.73
N ILE A 291 -18.31 13.82 -18.48
CA ILE A 291 -16.93 13.66 -17.96
C ILE A 291 -16.17 14.94 -18.33
N GLU A 292 -15.50 15.57 -17.38
CA GLU A 292 -14.62 16.72 -17.63
C GLU A 292 -13.17 16.26 -17.72
N ASP A 293 -12.55 16.38 -18.91
CA ASP A 293 -11.11 16.69 -19.03
C ASP A 293 -10.78 17.28 -20.42
N VAL A 294 -9.56 17.82 -20.57
CA VAL A 294 -9.18 18.95 -21.45
C VAL A 294 -8.70 18.56 -22.87
N THR A 295 -8.86 19.50 -23.82
CA THR A 295 -8.43 19.51 -25.24
C THR A 295 -6.91 19.71 -25.44
N ALA A 296 -6.23 19.31 -26.52
CA ALA A 296 -6.49 18.49 -27.74
C ALA A 296 -5.11 18.29 -28.46
N GLU A 297 -4.90 17.79 -29.69
CA GLU A 297 -5.74 17.46 -30.85
C GLU A 297 -5.35 16.15 -31.54
N ALA A 298 -6.38 15.40 -31.96
CA ALA A 298 -6.40 14.47 -33.08
C ALA A 298 -7.73 14.67 -33.82
N ILE A 299 -7.74 14.80 -35.15
CA ILE A 299 -9.00 14.95 -35.88
C ILE A 299 -9.69 13.59 -35.93
N ALA A 300 -10.85 13.50 -35.27
CA ALA A 300 -11.75 12.38 -35.33
C ALA A 300 -13.20 12.88 -35.42
N TYR A 301 -14.05 12.12 -36.10
CA TYR A 301 -15.49 12.37 -36.14
C TYR A 301 -16.24 11.06 -36.40
N TYR A 302 -17.53 11.05 -36.07
CA TYR A 302 -18.41 9.93 -36.33
C TYR A 302 -19.49 10.35 -37.34
N ASN A 303 -19.72 9.53 -38.35
CA ASN A 303 -20.79 9.71 -39.32
C ASN A 303 -21.37 8.35 -39.74
N ASP A 304 -22.69 8.23 -39.73
CA ASP A 304 -23.48 7.04 -40.10
C ASP A 304 -22.80 5.69 -39.78
N LYS A 305 -22.70 5.38 -38.48
CA LYS A 305 -22.10 4.15 -37.91
C LYS A 305 -20.58 4.02 -38.06
N VAL A 306 -19.90 4.92 -38.77
CA VAL A 306 -18.45 4.86 -38.97
C VAL A 306 -17.72 5.91 -38.13
N LEU A 307 -16.72 5.45 -37.38
CA LEU A 307 -15.71 6.30 -36.73
C LEU A 307 -14.58 6.59 -37.72
N TYR A 308 -14.32 7.87 -37.97
CA TYR A 308 -13.21 8.36 -38.79
C TYR A 308 -12.13 8.95 -37.89
N MET A 309 -10.87 8.60 -38.14
CA MET A 309 -9.72 9.03 -37.33
C MET A 309 -8.54 9.45 -38.22
N SER A 310 -7.56 10.15 -37.64
CA SER A 310 -6.29 10.49 -38.31
C SER A 310 -5.43 9.25 -38.56
N GLN A 311 -4.62 9.24 -39.62
CA GLN A 311 -3.72 8.10 -39.91
C GLN A 311 -2.70 7.90 -38.79
N GLY A 312 -2.65 6.68 -38.23
CA GLY A 312 -1.77 6.33 -37.10
C GLY A 312 -2.37 6.62 -35.72
N ALA A 313 -3.60 7.12 -35.65
CA ALA A 313 -4.35 7.19 -34.40
C ALA A 313 -4.99 5.84 -34.05
N THR A 314 -5.16 5.59 -32.76
CA THR A 314 -5.96 4.48 -32.20
C THR A 314 -7.10 5.06 -31.37
N ALA A 315 -8.15 4.28 -31.10
CA ALA A 315 -9.17 4.68 -30.15
C ALA A 315 -9.72 3.53 -29.32
N VAL A 316 -10.11 3.87 -28.09
CA VAL A 316 -10.94 3.03 -27.22
C VAL A 316 -12.32 3.67 -27.14
N ILE A 317 -13.35 2.89 -27.41
CA ILE A 317 -14.75 3.31 -27.34
C ILE A 317 -15.29 2.88 -25.98
N TYR A 318 -15.83 3.85 -25.25
CA TYR A 318 -16.45 3.68 -23.94
C TYR A 318 -17.96 3.90 -24.02
N ASN A 319 -18.70 3.17 -23.18
CA ASN A 319 -20.05 3.59 -22.80
C ASN A 319 -19.98 4.85 -21.90
N LEU A 320 -21.14 5.42 -21.53
CA LEU A 320 -21.20 6.58 -20.63
C LEU A 320 -20.70 6.31 -19.19
N LEU A 321 -20.48 5.04 -18.83
CA LEU A 321 -20.00 4.61 -17.51
C LEU A 321 -18.48 4.36 -17.49
N GLY A 322 -17.75 4.71 -18.56
CA GLY A 322 -16.31 4.51 -18.65
C GLY A 322 -15.87 3.06 -18.88
N THR A 323 -16.78 2.12 -19.14
CA THR A 323 -16.43 0.75 -19.56
C THR A 323 -16.02 0.73 -21.02
N ALA A 324 -14.85 0.17 -21.34
CA ALA A 324 -14.44 -0.06 -22.71
C ALA A 324 -15.33 -1.14 -23.37
N VAL A 325 -15.89 -0.83 -24.55
CA VAL A 325 -16.84 -1.69 -25.28
C VAL A 325 -16.39 -2.04 -26.70
N ALA A 326 -15.44 -1.30 -27.26
CA ALA A 326 -14.77 -1.60 -28.53
C ALA A 326 -13.44 -0.86 -28.63
N GLU A 327 -12.58 -1.30 -29.56
CA GLU A 327 -11.33 -0.63 -29.91
C GLU A 327 -11.25 -0.43 -31.43
N ALA A 328 -10.47 0.56 -31.86
CA ALA A 328 -10.30 0.94 -33.25
C ALA A 328 -8.83 1.25 -33.54
N THR A 329 -8.24 0.56 -34.53
CA THR A 329 -6.86 0.80 -34.99
C THR A 329 -6.80 1.22 -36.46
N GLU A 330 -7.95 1.26 -37.15
CA GLU A 330 -8.06 1.64 -38.55
C GLU A 330 -8.64 3.06 -38.71
N ILE A 331 -8.18 3.76 -39.75
CA ILE A 331 -8.59 5.14 -40.12
C ILE A 331 -10.13 5.27 -40.22
N THR A 332 -10.80 4.18 -40.60
CA THR A 332 -12.26 4.07 -40.69
C THR A 332 -12.72 2.78 -40.01
N THR A 333 -13.42 2.88 -38.88
CA THR A 333 -13.91 1.71 -38.13
C THR A 333 -15.44 1.69 -38.13
N ASN A 334 -16.05 0.58 -38.57
CA ASN A 334 -17.51 0.40 -38.54
C ASN A 334 -17.97 -0.06 -37.15
N LEU A 335 -18.85 0.72 -36.52
CA LEU A 335 -19.40 0.51 -35.18
C LEU A 335 -20.87 0.05 -35.19
N GLU A 336 -21.36 -0.48 -36.32
CA GLU A 336 -22.73 -1.00 -36.45
C GLU A 336 -23.09 -2.11 -35.44
N ASN A 337 -22.11 -2.82 -34.90
CA ASN A 337 -22.32 -3.87 -33.90
C ASN A 337 -22.54 -3.34 -32.47
N LEU A 338 -22.26 -2.07 -32.18
CA LEU A 338 -22.60 -1.48 -30.88
C LEU A 338 -24.13 -1.46 -30.68
N PRO A 339 -24.65 -1.66 -29.45
CA PRO A 339 -26.07 -1.38 -29.16
C PRO A 339 -26.44 0.08 -29.44
N ALA A 340 -27.73 0.38 -29.65
CA ALA A 340 -28.19 1.76 -29.76
C ALA A 340 -27.91 2.52 -28.46
N GLY A 341 -27.25 3.68 -28.53
CA GLY A 341 -26.69 4.29 -27.33
C GLY A 341 -25.84 5.54 -27.59
N ILE A 342 -25.32 6.12 -26.50
CA ILE A 342 -24.36 7.23 -26.53
C ILE A 342 -23.01 6.68 -26.10
N TYR A 343 -21.98 7.02 -26.85
CA TYR A 343 -20.63 6.52 -26.68
C TYR A 343 -19.61 7.66 -26.71
N LEU A 344 -18.45 7.40 -26.11
CA LEU A 344 -17.27 8.25 -26.16
C LEU A 344 -16.16 7.47 -26.86
N ALA A 345 -15.53 8.01 -27.89
CA ALA A 345 -14.27 7.47 -28.41
C ALA A 345 -13.12 8.33 -27.88
N LYS A 346 -12.24 7.77 -27.06
CA LYS A 346 -10.94 8.37 -26.71
C LYS A 346 -9.97 7.99 -27.83
N VAL A 347 -9.65 8.97 -28.68
CA VAL A 347 -8.76 8.82 -29.83
C VAL A 347 -7.39 9.34 -29.45
N SER A 348 -6.35 8.51 -29.53
CA SER A 348 -4.98 8.85 -29.15
C SER A 348 -4.01 8.70 -30.33
N MET A 349 -3.09 9.65 -30.46
CA MET A 349 -2.08 9.71 -31.52
C MET A 349 -0.76 10.24 -30.94
N GLY A 350 0.14 9.34 -30.57
CA GLY A 350 1.29 9.69 -29.73
C GLY A 350 0.82 10.15 -28.34
N GLU A 351 1.32 11.31 -27.89
CA GLU A 351 0.89 11.94 -26.63
C GLU A 351 -0.45 12.69 -26.75
N ASN A 352 -0.89 13.02 -27.97
CA ASN A 352 -2.13 13.75 -28.18
C ASN A 352 -3.35 12.84 -27.99
N THR A 353 -4.40 13.39 -27.36
CA THR A 353 -5.70 12.72 -27.24
C THR A 353 -6.83 13.68 -27.63
N THR A 354 -7.88 13.15 -28.26
CA THR A 354 -9.16 13.81 -28.48
C THR A 354 -10.28 12.85 -28.09
N ILE A 355 -11.29 13.37 -27.39
CA ILE A 355 -12.50 12.62 -27.09
C ILE A 355 -13.61 13.13 -27.99
N ILE A 356 -14.28 12.21 -28.71
CA ILE A 356 -15.52 12.53 -29.41
C ILE A 356 -16.70 11.79 -28.81
N ARG A 357 -17.81 12.50 -28.65
CA ARG A 357 -19.11 11.93 -28.27
C ARG A 357 -19.91 11.64 -29.54
N PHE A 358 -20.48 10.45 -29.62
CA PHE A 358 -21.38 10.10 -30.71
C PHE A 358 -22.60 9.31 -30.21
N LYS A 359 -23.62 9.24 -31.06
CA LYS A 359 -24.83 8.44 -30.84
C LYS A 359 -24.92 7.39 -31.95
N LYS A 360 -25.17 6.15 -31.56
CA LYS A 360 -25.37 5.00 -32.45
C LYS A 360 -26.84 4.60 -32.45
#